data_AF-A0A8H7SD52-F1
#
_entry.id   AF-A0A8H7SD52-F1
#
_cell.length_a   1.000
_cell.length_b   1.000
_cell.length_c   1.000
_cell.angle_alpha   90.00
_cell.angle_beta   90.00
_cell.angle_gamma   90.00
#
_symmetry.space_group_name_H-M   'P 1'
#
loop_
_entity.id
_entity.type
_entity.pdbx_description
1 polymer ?
#
loop_
_entity_poly.entity_id
_entity_poly.type
_entity_poly.pdbx_seq_one_letter_code
_entity_poly.pdbx_strand_id
1 'polypeptide(L)'
;MDFLLKISYLIRRPSLCVLGDLTLDTGNYFLFSCPFKWHIWQQVLQDCTLSTITQATIFNALFNLSMPPWNLSHSPLSPMQLIAGVLVGVWKAHWLHVFSAAPFLSTNIIDSTHKLLINFRQEETLFQHKPP
;
A
#
# COMPACT_ATOMS: atom_id res chain seq x y z
N MET A 1 -21.44 15.58 12.51
CA MET A 1 -20.59 16.72 12.09
C MET A 1 -19.12 16.33 11.94
N ASP A 2 -18.58 15.39 12.74
CA ASP A 2 -17.13 15.05 12.71
C ASP A 2 -16.60 14.44 11.42
N PHE A 3 -17.38 13.66 10.69
CA PHE A 3 -16.90 12.96 9.49
C PHE A 3 -16.50 13.93 8.37
N LEU A 4 -17.34 14.94 8.10
CA LEU A 4 -17.07 15.98 7.11
C LEU A 4 -15.95 16.92 7.57
N LEU A 5 -15.81 17.16 8.88
CA LEU A 5 -14.68 17.91 9.44
C LEU A 5 -13.36 17.16 9.29
N LYS A 6 -13.32 15.84 9.51
CA LYS A 6 -12.11 15.04 9.29
C LYS A 6 -11.74 14.94 7.81
N ILE A 7 -12.71 14.72 6.92
CA ILE A 7 -12.47 14.72 5.47
C ILE A 7 -11.98 16.09 5.00
N SER A 8 -12.65 17.17 5.41
CA SER A 8 -12.20 18.52 5.07
C SER A 8 -10.85 18.86 5.69
N TYR A 9 -10.51 18.36 6.89
CA TYR A 9 -9.18 18.53 7.48
C TYR A 9 -8.08 17.82 6.68
N LEU A 10 -8.34 16.60 6.20
CA LEU A 10 -7.42 15.83 5.35
C LEU A 10 -7.28 16.44 3.94
N ILE A 11 -8.36 16.96 3.36
CA ILE A 11 -8.35 17.65 2.06
C ILE A 11 -7.66 19.02 2.18
N ARG A 12 -7.85 19.73 3.31
CA ARG A 12 -7.32 21.09 3.54
C ARG A 12 -5.90 21.08 4.11
N ARG A 13 -5.41 19.95 4.63
CA ARG A 13 -4.01 19.69 4.97
C ARG A 13 -3.54 18.39 4.33
N PRO A 14 -3.28 18.38 3.00
CA PRO A 14 -2.66 17.24 2.32
C PRO A 14 -1.20 17.02 2.75
N SER A 15 -0.68 17.90 3.62
CA SER A 15 0.74 18.10 3.89
C SER A 15 1.24 17.50 5.21
N LEU A 16 0.54 16.54 5.85
CA LEU A 16 0.97 15.94 7.12
C LEU A 16 0.74 14.42 7.19
N CYS A 17 1.83 13.64 7.28
CA CYS A 17 1.74 12.23 7.71
C CYS A 17 1.39 12.23 9.20
N VAL A 18 0.13 11.93 9.54
CA VAL A 18 -0.35 11.82 10.94
C VAL A 18 0.43 10.77 11.76
N LEU A 19 1.20 9.92 11.08
CA LEU A 19 2.02 8.88 11.70
C LEU A 19 3.42 9.35 12.12
N GLY A 20 3.93 10.47 11.59
CA GLY A 20 5.30 10.97 11.84
C GLY A 20 5.37 12.47 12.16
N ASP A 21 6.58 13.01 12.30
CA ASP A 21 6.80 14.45 12.55
C ASP A 21 6.30 15.31 11.37
N LEU A 22 5.77 16.50 11.70
CA LEU A 22 5.04 17.42 10.83
C LEU A 22 5.85 18.04 9.66
N THR A 23 6.57 17.24 8.88
CA THR A 23 7.22 17.70 7.65
C THR A 23 6.21 17.86 6.53
N LEU A 24 6.37 18.93 5.73
CA LEU A 24 5.57 19.24 4.54
C LEU A 24 5.45 18.00 3.65
N ASP A 25 4.27 17.37 3.68
CA ASP A 25 3.99 16.12 2.99
C ASP A 25 3.86 16.42 1.48
N THR A 26 4.86 15.98 0.71
CA THR A 26 4.72 15.84 -0.74
C THR A 26 3.80 14.65 -1.00
N GLY A 27 3.07 14.61 -2.12
CA GLY A 27 2.16 13.47 -2.41
C GLY A 27 2.83 12.08 -2.25
N ASN A 28 4.14 12.00 -2.47
CA ASN A 28 4.95 10.81 -2.25
C ASN A 28 5.04 10.37 -0.79
N TYR A 29 5.24 11.31 0.14
CA TYR A 29 5.33 11.03 1.57
C TYR A 29 3.99 10.57 2.13
N PHE A 30 2.90 11.11 1.59
CA PHE A 30 1.55 10.74 1.94
C PHE A 30 1.22 9.34 1.43
N LEU A 31 1.64 9.00 0.21
CA LEU A 31 1.33 7.71 -0.40
C LEU A 31 2.22 6.57 0.12
N PHE A 32 3.53 6.77 0.23
CA PHE A 32 4.45 5.65 0.51
C PHE A 32 5.75 5.99 1.23
N SER A 33 6.32 7.21 1.14
CA SER A 33 7.69 7.46 1.66
C SER A 33 7.78 7.81 3.15
N CYS A 34 6.66 8.10 3.83
CA CYS A 34 6.62 8.21 5.30
C CYS A 34 7.17 6.91 5.94
N PRO A 35 8.10 6.96 6.92
CA PRO A 35 8.84 5.79 7.40
C PRO A 35 7.96 4.59 7.81
N PHE A 36 6.83 4.85 8.46
CA PHE A 36 5.87 3.83 8.88
C PHE A 36 5.22 3.10 7.70
N LYS A 37 4.85 3.85 6.66
CA LYS A 37 4.27 3.29 5.43
C LYS A 37 5.36 2.59 4.62
N TRP A 38 6.53 3.22 4.50
CA TRP A 38 7.66 2.70 3.74
C TRP A 38 8.13 1.34 4.25
N HIS A 39 8.18 1.16 5.57
CA HIS A 39 8.51 -0.12 6.18
C HIS A 39 7.58 -1.26 5.72
N ILE A 40 6.27 -1.00 5.65
CA ILE A 40 5.28 -1.98 5.18
C ILE A 40 5.47 -2.27 3.68
N TRP A 41 5.67 -1.22 2.88
CA TRP A 41 5.97 -1.35 1.45
C TRP A 41 7.17 -2.25 1.19
N GLN A 42 8.27 -2.02 1.92
CA GLN A 42 9.48 -2.82 1.77
C GLN A 42 9.26 -4.27 2.19
N GLN A 43 8.74 -4.51 3.40
CA GLN A 43 8.54 -5.86 3.92
C GLN A 43 7.68 -6.72 2.99
N VAL A 44 6.46 -6.26 2.68
CA VAL A 44 5.51 -7.09 1.89
C VAL A 44 6.05 -7.38 0.49
N LEU A 45 6.70 -6.41 -0.17
CA LEU A 45 7.25 -6.60 -1.51
C LEU A 45 8.54 -7.43 -1.50
N GLN A 46 9.36 -7.35 -0.46
CA GLN A 46 10.54 -8.22 -0.30
C GLN A 46 10.13 -9.67 -0.05
N ASP A 47 9.03 -9.91 0.65
CA ASP A 47 8.49 -11.26 0.85
C ASP A 47 7.96 -11.87 -0.46
N CYS A 48 7.54 -11.03 -1.42
CA CYS A 48 6.96 -11.45 -2.69
C CYS A 48 7.95 -11.47 -3.87
N THR A 49 9.09 -10.76 -3.75
CA THR A 49 10.01 -10.52 -4.87
C THR A 49 11.46 -10.68 -4.43
N LEU A 50 12.33 -11.16 -5.33
CA LEU A 50 13.78 -11.21 -5.10
C LEU A 50 14.49 -9.92 -5.54
N SER A 51 13.79 -8.78 -5.46
CA SER A 51 14.25 -7.50 -6.01
C SER A 51 14.42 -6.45 -4.93
N THR A 52 15.37 -5.54 -5.12
CA THR A 52 15.55 -4.40 -4.23
C THR A 52 14.37 -3.43 -4.40
N ILE A 53 13.67 -3.16 -3.30
CA ILE A 53 12.53 -2.25 -3.27
C ILE A 53 13.02 -0.84 -2.94
N THR A 54 12.77 0.10 -3.86
CA THR A 54 13.19 1.51 -3.71
C THR A 54 12.01 2.46 -3.86
N GLN A 55 12.08 3.61 -3.21
CA GLN A 55 11.05 4.64 -3.31
C GLN A 55 10.83 5.09 -4.77
N ALA A 56 11.89 5.15 -5.57
CA ALA A 56 11.80 5.47 -7.00
C ALA A 56 10.99 4.43 -7.79
N THR A 57 11.15 3.12 -7.49
CA THR A 57 10.35 2.08 -8.14
C THR A 57 8.86 2.19 -7.80
N ILE A 58 8.53 2.53 -6.55
CA ILE A 58 7.13 2.74 -6.13
C ILE A 58 6.56 4.02 -6.75
N PHE A 59 7.34 5.09 -6.79
CA PHE A 59 6.95 6.34 -7.46
C PHE A 59 6.58 6.08 -8.93
N ASN A 60 7.46 5.42 -9.68
CA ASN A 60 7.21 5.11 -11.09
C ASN A 60 5.98 4.21 -11.29
N ALA A 61 5.79 3.22 -10.40
CA ALA A 61 4.62 2.35 -10.47
C ALA A 61 3.31 3.11 -10.24
N LEU A 62 3.28 4.03 -9.27
CA LEU A 62 2.06 4.76 -8.89
C LEU A 62 1.74 5.92 -9.83
N PHE A 63 2.74 6.69 -10.26
CA PHE A 63 2.52 7.94 -10.99
C PHE A 63 2.77 7.84 -12.49
N ASN A 64 3.68 6.95 -12.91
CA ASN A 64 4.01 6.76 -14.32
C ASN A 64 3.43 5.45 -14.88
N LEU A 65 2.72 4.67 -14.05
CA LEU A 65 2.20 3.32 -14.38
C LEU A 65 3.28 2.41 -14.97
N SER A 66 4.55 2.67 -14.63
CA SER A 66 5.71 1.95 -15.13
C SER A 66 6.10 0.92 -14.09
N MET A 67 5.74 -0.33 -14.35
CA MET A 67 6.00 -1.41 -13.41
C MET A 67 7.48 -1.78 -13.41
N PRO A 68 8.10 -1.90 -12.22
CA PRO A 68 9.49 -2.31 -12.13
C PRO A 68 9.67 -3.75 -12.65
N PRO A 69 10.82 -4.08 -13.24
CA PRO A 69 11.13 -5.43 -13.74
C PRO A 69 11.52 -6.35 -12.57
N TRP A 70 10.62 -6.51 -11.60
CA TRP A 70 10.86 -7.34 -10.43
C TRP A 70 10.94 -8.82 -10.80
N ASN A 71 11.85 -9.52 -10.14
CA ASN A 71 11.91 -10.97 -10.20
C ASN A 71 10.80 -11.56 -9.32
N LEU A 72 9.73 -12.01 -10.00
CA LEU A 72 8.52 -12.59 -9.41
C LEU A 72 8.48 -14.11 -9.49
N SER A 73 9.63 -14.79 -9.62
CA SER A 73 9.67 -16.26 -9.77
C SER A 73 8.98 -17.02 -8.63
N HIS A 74 8.75 -16.38 -7.48
CA HIS A 74 8.05 -16.93 -6.32
C HIS A 74 6.64 -16.37 -6.10
N SER A 75 6.22 -15.38 -6.89
CA SER A 75 4.92 -14.74 -6.77
C SER A 75 4.04 -15.07 -7.97
N PRO A 76 2.84 -15.65 -7.76
CA PRO A 76 1.87 -15.86 -8.83
C PRO A 76 1.19 -14.56 -9.28
N LEU A 77 1.41 -13.45 -8.57
CA LEU A 77 0.82 -12.14 -8.87
C LEU A 77 1.74 -11.32 -9.77
N SER A 78 1.15 -10.52 -10.67
CA SER A 78 1.83 -9.50 -11.46
C SER A 78 2.36 -8.35 -10.59
N PRO A 79 3.35 -7.55 -11.06
CA PRO A 79 3.85 -6.41 -10.31
C PRO A 79 2.74 -5.40 -9.96
N MET A 80 1.77 -5.23 -10.86
CA MET A 80 0.66 -4.32 -10.65
C MET A 80 -0.26 -4.78 -9.52
N GLN A 81 -0.59 -6.07 -9.45
CA GLN A 81 -1.40 -6.63 -8.35
C GLN A 81 -0.68 -6.49 -7.01
N LEU A 82 0.65 -6.69 -6.97
CA LEU A 82 1.45 -6.48 -5.77
C LEU A 82 1.41 -5.01 -5.32
N ILE A 83 1.69 -4.08 -6.22
CA ILE A 83 1.62 -2.63 -5.94
C ILE A 83 0.23 -2.25 -5.42
N ALA A 84 -0.83 -2.68 -6.11
CA ALA A 84 -2.20 -2.36 -5.75
C ALA A 84 -2.57 -2.96 -4.38
N GLY A 85 -2.21 -4.22 -4.12
CA GLY A 85 -2.55 -4.87 -2.87
C GLY A 85 -1.86 -4.23 -1.67
N VAL A 86 -0.58 -3.88 -1.80
CA VAL A 86 0.16 -3.15 -0.76
C VAL A 86 -0.42 -1.76 -0.54
N LEU A 87 -0.75 -1.04 -1.62
CA LEU A 87 -1.40 0.26 -1.52
C LEU A 87 -2.72 0.15 -0.75
N VAL A 88 -3.58 -0.82 -1.09
CA VAL A 88 -4.86 -1.03 -0.40
C VAL A 88 -4.65 -1.37 1.07
N GLY A 89 -3.71 -2.27 1.41
CA GLY A 89 -3.42 -2.66 2.79
C GLY A 89 -2.97 -1.46 3.65
N VAL A 90 -1.99 -0.70 3.16
CA VAL A 90 -1.47 0.49 3.84
C VAL A 90 -2.56 1.54 4.02
N TRP A 91 -3.36 1.80 2.98
CA TRP A 91 -4.36 2.86 3.02
C TRP A 91 -5.60 2.49 3.85
N LYS A 92 -6.00 1.23 3.85
CA LYS A 92 -7.02 0.74 4.78
C LYS A 92 -6.61 0.98 6.23
N ALA A 93 -5.37 0.66 6.57
CA ALA A 93 -4.83 0.89 7.91
C ALA A 93 -4.70 2.39 8.24
N HIS A 94 -4.24 3.21 7.28
CA HIS A 94 -4.17 4.65 7.45
C HIS A 94 -5.54 5.25 7.76
N TRP A 95 -6.58 4.86 7.01
CA TRP A 95 -7.93 5.36 7.25
C TRP A 95 -8.54 4.88 8.55
N LEU A 96 -8.31 3.62 8.94
CA LEU A 96 -8.71 3.14 10.26
C LEU A 96 -8.04 3.93 11.39
N HIS A 97 -6.76 4.27 11.23
CA HIS A 97 -6.05 5.10 12.20
C HIS A 97 -6.67 6.51 12.31
N VAL A 98 -6.88 7.19 11.18
CA VAL A 98 -7.39 8.57 11.19
C VAL A 98 -8.87 8.66 11.65
N PHE A 99 -9.71 7.75 11.16
CA PHE A 99 -11.15 7.83 11.40
C PHE A 99 -11.59 7.09 12.66
N SER A 100 -10.94 5.97 12.99
CA SER A 100 -11.35 5.07 14.09
C SER A 100 -10.36 5.03 15.24
N ALA A 101 -9.30 5.86 15.22
CA ALA A 101 -8.22 5.86 16.22
C ALA A 101 -7.57 4.47 16.42
N ALA A 102 -7.64 3.61 15.40
CA ALA A 102 -7.00 2.29 15.46
C ALA A 102 -5.47 2.46 15.46
N PRO A 103 -4.71 1.65 16.20
CA PRO A 103 -3.26 1.74 16.20
C PRO A 103 -2.69 1.32 14.84
N PHE A 104 -1.72 2.09 14.32
CA PHE A 104 -1.03 1.77 13.07
C PHE A 104 0.13 0.81 13.35
N LEU A 105 -0.19 -0.49 13.49
CA LEU A 105 0.78 -1.54 13.84
C LEU A 105 1.27 -2.25 12.59
N SER A 106 2.55 -2.11 12.25
CA SER A 106 3.14 -2.67 11.02
C SER A 106 2.91 -4.16 10.87
N THR A 107 3.08 -4.95 11.93
CA THR A 107 2.89 -6.41 11.93
C THR A 107 1.50 -6.82 11.45
N ASN A 108 0.45 -6.24 12.06
CA ASN A 108 -0.93 -6.52 11.69
C ASN A 108 -1.23 -6.10 10.25
N ILE A 109 -0.65 -4.97 9.82
CA ILE A 109 -0.87 -4.44 8.46
C ILE A 109 -0.20 -5.36 7.44
N ILE A 110 1.04 -5.78 7.68
CA ILE A 110 1.79 -6.73 6.84
C ILE A 110 0.99 -8.05 6.71
N ASP A 111 0.58 -8.65 7.83
CA ASP A 111 -0.21 -9.89 7.83
C ASP A 111 -1.52 -9.76 7.06
N SER A 112 -2.24 -8.66 7.27
CA SER A 112 -3.51 -8.41 6.58
C SER A 112 -3.33 -8.14 5.08
N THR A 113 -2.20 -7.53 4.70
CA THR A 113 -1.84 -7.25 3.31
C THR A 113 -1.48 -8.55 2.59
N HIS A 114 -0.70 -9.43 3.23
CA HIS A 114 -0.41 -10.77 2.69
C HIS A 114 -1.68 -11.59 2.47
N LYS A 115 -2.62 -11.58 3.41
CA LYS A 115 -3.94 -12.21 3.23
C LYS A 115 -4.71 -11.65 2.03
N LEU A 116 -4.65 -10.33 1.82
CA LEU A 116 -5.28 -9.68 0.68
C LEU A 116 -4.62 -10.12 -0.65
N LEU A 117 -3.30 -10.20 -0.70
CA LEU A 117 -2.57 -10.68 -1.89
C LEU A 117 -2.92 -12.14 -2.21
N ILE A 118 -3.04 -13.00 -1.19
CA ILE A 118 -3.50 -14.39 -1.36
C ILE A 118 -4.91 -14.43 -1.97
N ASN A 119 -5.82 -13.56 -1.53
CA ASN A 119 -7.17 -13.51 -2.09
C ASN A 119 -7.17 -13.06 -3.56
N PHE A 120 -6.35 -12.05 -3.93
CA PHE A 120 -6.21 -11.64 -5.33
C PHE A 120 -5.80 -12.80 -6.24
N ARG A 121 -4.87 -13.63 -5.77
CA ARG A 121 -4.46 -14.85 -6.48
C ARG A 121 -5.63 -15.82 -6.65
N GLN A 122 -6.39 -16.08 -5.58
CA GLN A 122 -7.51 -17.02 -5.62
C GLN A 122 -8.59 -16.55 -6.60
N GLU A 123 -8.92 -15.25 -6.59
CA GLU A 123 -9.88 -14.67 -7.53
C GLU A 123 -9.42 -14.87 -8.98
N GLU A 124 -8.15 -14.62 -9.29
CA GLU A 124 -7.61 -14.83 -10.63
C GLU A 124 -7.72 -16.29 -11.10
N THR A 125 -7.46 -17.26 -10.22
CA THR A 125 -7.64 -18.69 -10.55
C THR A 125 -9.10 -19.07 -10.83
N LEU A 126 -10.06 -18.45 -10.15
CA LEU A 126 -11.48 -18.69 -10.38
C LEU A 126 -11.93 -18.16 -11.75
N PHE A 127 -11.43 -16.98 -12.16
CA PHE A 127 -11.75 -16.41 -13.47
C PHE A 127 -11.11 -17.18 -14.64
N GLN A 128 -9.98 -17.85 -14.40
CA GLN A 128 -9.35 -18.75 -15.39
C GLN A 128 -10.06 -20.11 -15.53
N HIS A 129 -10.98 -20.46 -14.62
CA HIS A 129 -11.71 -21.73 -14.63
C HIS A 129 -13.17 -21.61 -15.11
N LYS A 130 -13.54 -20.52 -15.79
CA LYS A 130 -14.86 -20.42 -16.42
C LYS A 130 -14.98 -21.48 -17.52
N PRO A 131 -15.95 -22.43 -17.45
CA PRO A 131 -16.12 -23.45 -18.47
C PRO A 131 -16.59 -22.83 -19.81
N PRO A 132 -16.30 -23.48 -20.95
CA PRO A 132 -16.64 -23.00 -22.28
C PRO A 132 -18.15 -22.77 -22.47
#